data_AF-A0AAE0QN57-F1
#
_entry.id   AF-A0AAE0QN57-F1
#
_cell.length_a   1.000
_cell.length_b   1.000
_cell.length_c   1.000
_cell.angle_alpha   90.00
_cell.angle_beta   90.00
_cell.angle_gamma   90.00
#
_symmetry.space_group_name_H-M   'P 1'
#
loop_
_entity.id
_entity.type
_entity.pdbx_description
1 polymer ?
#
loop_
_entity_poly.entity_id
_entity_poly.type
_entity_poly.pdbx_seq_one_letter_code
_entity_poly.pdbx_strand_id
1 'polypeptide(L)'
;MLLILLQTSDGSAECFPDLKVGVYKEIVPMGVDPDVISYRSAGTHLEPEEFHKEVQSLLKDGSSNHDTILLDCRNFYESKIGQFKNCLAPDIRKFSYFPDYVDKNLDLFRNKKVLMYCTGGIRCERGSAYLRSKNVCKEVYQLKGGIHKYLEQYPDGFYRGKLFVFDERYSISFNSDIISDCRYCGTQWDQYQLCSTDFCYQLVLSCTSCRQKGLTACCPVCQGKEQIPRGSPSSGSVHKEECECTHSRPRIPKGTL
;
A
#
# COMPACT_ATOMS: atom_id res chain seq x y z
N MET A 1 2.56 2.43 32.62
CA MET A 1 1.71 3.39 31.90
C MET A 1 1.86 3.13 30.42
N LEU A 2 0.80 2.72 29.73
CA LEU A 2 0.84 2.53 28.28
C LEU A 2 0.70 3.92 27.64
N LEU A 3 1.74 4.39 26.94
CA LEU A 3 1.66 5.65 26.20
C LEU A 3 1.10 5.35 24.81
N ILE A 4 -0.09 5.86 24.51
CA ILE A 4 -0.67 5.80 23.16
C ILE A 4 -0.32 7.10 22.46
N LEU A 5 0.38 7.00 21.33
CA LEU A 5 0.68 8.13 20.46
C LEU A 5 -0.38 8.17 19.35
N LEU A 6 -1.03 9.33 19.19
CA LEU A 6 -2.03 9.56 18.15
C LEU A 6 -1.40 10.40 17.03
N GLN A 7 -1.44 9.89 15.80
CA GLN A 7 -1.17 10.68 14.60
C GLN A 7 -2.49 11.29 14.12
N THR A 8 -2.49 12.58 13.78
CA THR A 8 -3.70 13.34 13.44
C THR A 8 -3.63 13.87 12.02
N SER A 9 -4.77 13.87 11.33
CA SER A 9 -4.95 14.47 10.00
C SER A 9 -6.32 15.16 9.95
N ASP A 10 -6.46 16.22 9.16
CA ASP A 10 -7.74 16.90 8.96
C ASP A 10 -8.79 15.96 8.34
N GLY A 11 -10.02 16.00 8.85
CA GLY A 11 -11.13 15.16 8.40
C GLY A 11 -12.48 15.63 8.94
N SER A 12 -13.54 14.94 8.53
CA SER A 12 -14.91 15.18 8.97
C SER A 12 -15.57 13.89 9.45
N ALA A 13 -16.77 14.00 10.04
CA ALA A 13 -17.56 12.83 10.43
C ALA A 13 -17.85 11.87 9.26
N GLU A 14 -17.82 12.35 8.01
CA GLU A 14 -18.02 11.54 6.81
C GLU A 14 -16.86 10.57 6.55
N CYS A 15 -15.67 10.82 7.11
CA CYS A 15 -14.52 9.92 6.96
C CYS A 15 -14.77 8.57 7.63
N PHE A 16 -15.47 8.57 8.77
CA PHE A 16 -15.79 7.38 9.55
C PHE A 16 -17.26 7.46 9.98
N PRO A 17 -18.22 7.04 9.12
CA PRO A 17 -19.64 7.18 9.40
C PRO A 17 -20.11 6.34 10.60
N ASP A 18 -19.40 5.25 10.90
CA ASP A 18 -19.71 4.33 11.99
C ASP A 18 -18.49 4.09 12.89
N LEU A 19 -18.72 3.91 14.19
CA LEU A 19 -17.72 3.34 15.10
C LEU A 19 -17.68 1.82 14.95
N LYS A 20 -16.50 1.28 14.64
CA LYS A 20 -16.28 -0.17 14.54
C LYS A 20 -15.12 -0.59 15.45
N VAL A 21 -15.40 -1.49 16.39
CA VAL A 21 -14.40 -2.12 17.25
C VAL A 21 -14.40 -3.62 16.95
N GLY A 22 -13.23 -4.16 16.60
CA GLY A 22 -13.06 -5.58 16.31
C GLY A 22 -11.97 -6.19 17.17
N VAL A 23 -12.19 -7.43 17.60
CA VAL A 23 -11.20 -8.24 18.32
C VAL A 23 -10.55 -9.18 17.32
N TYR A 24 -9.24 -9.05 17.16
CA TYR A 24 -8.46 -9.84 16.21
C TYR A 24 -7.25 -10.44 16.90
N LYS A 25 -6.80 -11.60 16.40
CA LYS A 25 -5.52 -12.19 16.83
C LYS A 25 -4.34 -11.28 16.51
N GLU A 26 -4.44 -10.54 15.40
CA GLU A 26 -3.44 -9.60 14.94
C GLU A 26 -4.11 -8.32 14.46
N ILE A 27 -3.51 -7.17 14.76
CA ILE A 27 -4.00 -5.86 14.31
C ILE A 27 -3.83 -5.72 12.79
N VAL A 28 -2.72 -6.22 12.24
CA VAL A 28 -2.45 -6.25 10.80
C VAL A 28 -1.88 -7.62 10.41
N PRO A 29 -2.68 -8.49 9.77
CA PRO A 29 -2.25 -9.85 9.48
C PRO A 29 -1.20 -9.89 8.37
N MET A 30 -0.01 -10.42 8.70
CA MET A 30 1.06 -10.68 7.72
C MET A 30 0.98 -12.10 7.12
N GLY A 31 0.07 -12.95 7.58
CA GLY A 31 -0.03 -14.34 7.11
C GLY A 31 1.04 -15.28 7.67
N VAL A 32 1.83 -14.81 8.63
CA VAL A 32 2.79 -15.59 9.41
C VAL A 32 2.44 -15.42 10.88
N ASP A 33 2.50 -16.51 11.64
CA ASP A 33 2.20 -16.51 13.07
C ASP A 33 3.07 -15.49 13.83
N PRO A 34 2.50 -14.61 14.68
CA PRO A 34 3.26 -13.66 15.50
C PRO A 34 4.23 -14.30 16.48
N ASP A 35 4.00 -15.56 16.88
CA ASP A 35 4.91 -16.30 17.76
C ASP A 35 6.14 -16.81 17.01
N VAL A 36 6.03 -16.99 15.69
CA VAL A 36 7.16 -17.34 14.81
C VAL A 36 7.96 -16.10 14.42
N ILE A 37 7.28 -15.01 14.06
CA ILE A 37 7.93 -13.73 13.70
C ILE A 37 7.32 -12.60 14.53
N SER A 38 8.07 -12.22 15.56
CA SER A 38 7.71 -11.13 16.48
C SER A 38 8.11 -9.76 15.94
N TYR A 39 7.26 -8.77 16.17
CA TYR A 39 7.57 -7.35 15.91
C TYR A 39 8.78 -6.84 16.72
N ARG A 40 9.17 -7.52 17.81
CA ARG A 40 10.36 -7.17 18.60
C ARG A 40 11.67 -7.37 17.83
N SER A 41 11.62 -8.15 16.76
CA SER A 41 12.74 -8.40 15.86
C SER A 41 12.73 -7.48 14.63
N ALA A 42 11.99 -6.37 14.69
CA ALA A 42 11.92 -5.40 13.60
C ALA A 42 13.30 -4.84 13.20
N GLY A 43 13.35 -4.23 12.02
CA GLY A 43 14.50 -3.47 11.55
C GLY A 43 14.72 -2.19 12.34
N THR A 44 15.85 -1.53 12.08
CA THR A 44 16.21 -0.28 12.76
C THR A 44 15.28 0.85 12.30
N HIS A 45 14.62 1.51 13.25
CA HIS A 45 13.80 2.69 12.96
C HIS A 45 14.68 3.89 12.60
N LEU A 46 14.39 4.52 11.47
CA LEU A 46 14.94 5.81 11.08
C LEU A 46 13.88 6.89 11.30
N GLU A 47 14.26 8.00 11.91
CA GLU A 47 13.43 9.20 11.92
C GLU A 47 13.27 9.75 10.49
N PRO A 48 12.22 10.54 10.21
CA PRO A 48 11.98 11.06 8.86
C PRO A 48 13.18 11.78 8.24
N GLU A 49 13.96 12.52 9.03
CA GLU A 49 15.17 13.20 8.55
C GLU A 49 16.27 12.22 8.10
N GLU A 50 16.52 11.19 8.88
CA GLU A 50 17.52 10.16 8.55
C GLU A 50 17.07 9.39 7.30
N PHE A 51 15.80 9.01 7.25
CA PHE A 51 15.22 8.35 6.09
C PHE A 51 15.29 9.23 4.82
N HIS A 52 15.03 10.54 4.95
CA HIS A 52 15.16 11.48 3.85
C HIS A 52 16.58 11.52 3.29
N LYS A 53 17.60 11.55 4.16
CA LYS A 53 19.02 11.53 3.76
C LYS A 53 19.37 10.24 3.02
N GLU A 54 18.89 9.10 3.50
CA GLU A 54 19.10 7.79 2.86
C GLU A 54 18.45 7.71 1.46
N VAL A 55 17.20 8.17 1.33
CA VAL A 55 16.52 8.24 0.03
C VAL A 55 17.24 9.24 -0.90
N GLN A 56 17.69 10.37 -0.39
CA GLN A 56 18.47 11.33 -1.18
C GLN A 56 19.77 10.71 -1.70
N SER A 57 20.46 9.94 -0.85
CA SER A 57 21.69 9.22 -1.22
C SER A 57 21.42 8.21 -2.34
N LEU A 58 20.37 7.39 -2.18
CA LEU A 58 19.92 6.43 -3.20
C LEU A 58 19.66 7.10 -4.56
N LEU A 59 19.02 8.27 -4.58
CA LEU A 59 18.68 8.97 -5.82
C LEU A 59 19.87 9.68 -6.48
N LYS A 60 20.91 10.03 -5.71
CA LYS A 60 22.14 10.66 -6.24
C LYS A 60 23.08 9.63 -6.88
N ASP A 61 23.10 8.42 -6.35
CA ASP A 61 23.93 7.33 -6.81
C ASP A 61 23.36 6.78 -8.14
N GLY A 62 23.56 7.48 -9.26
CA GLY A 62 23.02 7.12 -10.59
C GLY A 62 23.58 5.83 -11.20
N SER A 63 24.12 4.92 -10.38
CA SER A 63 24.67 3.63 -10.78
C SER A 63 23.56 2.58 -10.93
N SER A 64 23.73 1.70 -11.93
CA SER A 64 22.78 0.61 -12.23
C SER A 64 22.80 -0.55 -11.22
N ASN A 65 23.65 -0.49 -10.19
CA ASN A 65 23.77 -1.51 -9.15
C ASN A 65 23.63 -0.90 -7.75
N HIS A 66 22.47 -0.32 -7.45
CA HIS A 66 22.20 0.25 -6.14
C HIS A 66 22.37 -0.81 -5.04
N ASP A 67 23.21 -0.52 -4.05
CA ASP A 67 23.33 -1.34 -2.84
C ASP A 67 22.18 -1.12 -1.85
N THR A 68 21.30 -0.17 -2.15
CA THR A 68 20.14 0.17 -1.34
C THR A 68 18.84 -0.09 -2.10
N ILE A 69 17.87 -0.73 -1.44
CA ILE A 69 16.51 -0.94 -1.94
C ILE A 69 15.56 -0.12 -1.08
N LEU A 70 14.73 0.70 -1.72
CA LEU A 70 13.61 1.36 -1.07
C LEU A 70 12.34 0.52 -1.29
N LEU A 71 11.85 -0.15 -0.25
CA LEU A 71 10.79 -1.16 -0.34
C LEU A 71 9.45 -0.65 0.22
N ASP A 72 8.45 -0.58 -0.65
CA ASP A 72 7.07 -0.32 -0.27
C ASP A 72 6.44 -1.58 0.34
N CYS A 73 5.93 -1.50 1.56
CA CYS A 73 5.25 -2.62 2.23
C CYS A 73 3.73 -2.56 2.07
N ARG A 74 3.22 -1.68 1.20
CA ARG A 74 1.79 -1.46 1.01
C ARG A 74 1.18 -2.40 -0.03
N ASN A 75 -0.15 -2.42 -0.09
CA ASN A 75 -0.84 -3.11 -1.17
C ASN A 75 -0.72 -2.28 -2.45
N PHE A 76 -0.78 -2.95 -3.61
CA PHE A 76 -0.56 -2.31 -4.91
C PHE A 76 -1.41 -1.07 -5.16
N TYR A 77 -2.68 -1.06 -4.71
CA TYR A 77 -3.59 0.06 -4.95
C TYR A 77 -3.16 1.31 -4.20
N GLU A 78 -2.43 1.16 -3.10
CA GLU A 78 -1.87 2.26 -2.33
C GLU A 78 -0.66 2.85 -3.07
N SER A 79 0.27 1.99 -3.49
CA SER A 79 1.46 2.39 -4.26
C SER A 79 1.11 2.98 -5.63
N LYS A 80 0.01 2.51 -6.24
CA LYS A 80 -0.43 2.95 -7.57
C LYS A 80 -0.69 4.45 -7.63
N ILE A 81 -1.25 5.06 -6.58
CA ILE A 81 -1.60 6.49 -6.55
C ILE A 81 -0.57 7.36 -5.86
N GLY A 82 0.41 6.77 -5.18
CA GLY A 82 1.53 7.51 -4.62
C GLY A 82 2.59 6.59 -4.07
N GLN A 83 3.86 6.93 -4.25
CA GLN A 83 5.01 6.14 -3.80
C GLN A 83 6.28 7.00 -3.79
N PHE A 84 7.35 6.52 -3.14
CA PHE A 84 8.65 7.15 -3.28
C PHE A 84 9.23 6.88 -4.67
N LYS A 85 10.01 7.84 -5.20
CA LYS A 85 10.77 7.62 -6.45
C LYS A 85 11.76 6.45 -6.30
N ASN A 86 11.92 5.68 -7.36
CA ASN A 86 12.83 4.52 -7.44
C ASN A 86 12.61 3.47 -6.32
N CYS A 87 11.38 3.33 -5.83
CA CYS A 87 11.05 2.28 -4.89
C CYS A 87 10.71 0.96 -5.60
N LEU A 88 11.06 -0.15 -4.95
CA LEU A 88 10.50 -1.46 -5.21
C LEU A 88 9.12 -1.53 -4.55
N ALA A 89 8.07 -1.49 -5.37
CA ALA A 89 6.69 -1.63 -4.93
C ALA A 89 6.13 -3.01 -5.31
N PRO A 90 6.05 -3.98 -4.37
CA PRO A 90 5.48 -5.28 -4.65
C PRO A 90 4.02 -5.14 -5.08
N ASP A 91 3.66 -5.74 -6.22
CA ASP A 91 2.31 -5.72 -6.77
C ASP A 91 1.34 -6.66 -6.01
N ILE A 92 1.47 -6.73 -4.67
CA ILE A 92 0.69 -7.58 -3.78
C ILE A 92 -0.68 -6.98 -3.47
N ARG A 93 -1.70 -7.83 -3.41
CA ARG A 93 -3.07 -7.42 -3.09
C ARG A 93 -3.33 -7.28 -1.59
N LYS A 94 -2.66 -8.08 -0.79
CA LYS A 94 -2.80 -8.12 0.66
C LYS A 94 -1.42 -8.20 1.28
N PHE A 95 -1.24 -7.54 2.41
CA PHE A 95 -0.01 -7.63 3.18
C PHE A 95 0.30 -9.07 3.63
N SER A 96 -0.71 -9.93 3.76
CA SER A 96 -0.51 -11.35 4.04
C SER A 96 0.22 -12.13 2.94
N TYR A 97 0.42 -11.54 1.76
CA TYR A 97 1.20 -12.13 0.66
C TYR A 97 2.65 -11.62 0.65
N PHE A 98 2.99 -10.67 1.51
CA PHE A 98 4.34 -10.10 1.61
C PHE A 98 5.41 -11.16 1.94
N PRO A 99 5.20 -12.09 2.89
CA PRO A 99 6.14 -13.18 3.15
C PRO A 99 6.48 -14.01 1.92
N ASP A 100 5.44 -14.42 1.18
CA ASP A 100 5.59 -15.21 -0.03
C ASP A 100 6.32 -14.42 -1.13
N TYR A 101 6.10 -13.10 -1.22
CA TYR A 101 6.81 -12.23 -2.15
C TYR A 101 8.30 -12.16 -1.81
N VAL A 102 8.64 -11.95 -0.54
CA VAL A 102 10.05 -11.92 -0.09
C VAL A 102 10.74 -13.25 -0.41
N ASP A 103 10.10 -14.38 -0.10
CA ASP A 103 10.68 -15.72 -0.30
C ASP A 103 10.98 -16.02 -1.77
N LYS A 104 10.10 -15.58 -2.69
CA LYS A 104 10.31 -15.74 -4.13
C LYS A 104 11.34 -14.80 -4.73
N ASN A 105 11.71 -13.73 -4.01
CA ASN A 105 12.58 -12.67 -4.50
C ASN A 105 13.79 -12.44 -3.58
N LEU A 106 14.22 -13.46 -2.81
CA LEU A 106 15.32 -13.34 -1.85
C LEU A 106 16.61 -12.80 -2.47
N ASP A 107 16.88 -13.16 -3.73
CA ASP A 107 18.08 -12.70 -4.43
C ASP A 107 18.07 -11.19 -4.71
N LEU A 108 16.89 -10.55 -4.81
CA LEU A 108 16.79 -9.09 -4.89
C LEU A 108 17.38 -8.44 -3.64
N PHE A 109 17.18 -9.05 -2.48
CA PHE A 109 17.56 -8.48 -1.19
C PHE A 109 18.96 -8.89 -0.72
N ARG A 110 19.63 -9.80 -1.44
CA ARG A 110 20.91 -10.37 -1.03
C ARG A 110 22.01 -9.31 -0.98
N ASN A 111 22.65 -9.19 0.18
CA ASN A 111 23.69 -8.21 0.48
C ASN A 111 23.26 -6.74 0.31
N LYS A 112 21.96 -6.46 0.21
CA LYS A 112 21.44 -5.10 0.07
C LYS A 112 21.10 -4.48 1.42
N LYS A 113 21.22 -3.16 1.50
CA LYS A 113 20.59 -2.32 2.52
C LYS A 113 19.14 -2.09 2.10
N VAL A 114 18.17 -2.32 2.99
CA VAL A 114 16.75 -2.18 2.65
C VAL A 114 16.10 -1.10 3.53
N LEU A 115 15.53 -0.08 2.90
CA LEU A 115 14.75 0.98 3.52
C LEU A 115 13.26 0.68 3.32
N MET A 116 12.55 0.33 4.38
CA MET A 116 11.14 -0.08 4.31
C MET A 116 10.21 1.04 4.75
N TYR A 117 9.05 1.16 4.10
CA TYR A 117 8.02 2.11 4.50
C TYR A 117 6.60 1.57 4.25
N CYS A 118 5.65 2.14 4.97
CA CYS A 118 4.21 2.02 4.71
C CYS A 118 3.50 3.29 5.22
N THR A 119 2.17 3.34 5.18
CA THR A 119 1.38 4.54 5.55
C THR A 119 1.74 5.10 6.93
N GLY A 120 1.67 4.27 7.98
CA GLY A 120 1.90 4.67 9.38
C GLY A 120 2.92 3.83 10.15
N GLY A 121 3.70 2.99 9.46
CA GLY A 121 4.76 2.17 10.05
C GLY A 121 4.36 0.75 10.52
N ILE A 122 3.10 0.51 10.89
CA ILE A 122 2.67 -0.76 11.52
C ILE A 122 2.97 -2.03 10.70
N ARG A 123 2.88 -1.97 9.37
CA ARG A 123 3.24 -3.12 8.51
C ARG A 123 4.74 -3.39 8.51
N CYS A 124 5.55 -2.33 8.59
CA CYS A 124 7.01 -2.44 8.59
C CYS A 124 7.49 -3.14 9.86
N GLU A 125 6.81 -3.00 11.01
CA GLU A 125 7.19 -3.67 12.26
C GLU A 125 7.31 -5.19 12.09
N ARG A 126 6.32 -5.82 11.43
CA ARG A 126 6.37 -7.25 11.13
C ARG A 126 7.13 -7.56 9.83
N GLY A 127 6.95 -6.74 8.78
CA GLY A 127 7.57 -6.97 7.48
C GLY A 127 9.10 -6.92 7.54
N SER A 128 9.67 -5.98 8.29
CA SER A 128 11.12 -5.87 8.48
C SER A 128 11.67 -7.00 9.34
N ALA A 129 10.94 -7.42 10.38
CA ALA A 129 11.28 -8.62 11.16
C ALA A 129 11.32 -9.88 10.28
N TYR A 130 10.33 -10.03 9.40
CA TYR A 130 10.29 -11.14 8.45
C TYR A 130 11.50 -11.11 7.50
N LEU A 131 11.79 -9.97 6.88
CA LEU A 131 12.91 -9.84 5.96
C LEU A 131 14.26 -10.11 6.66
N ARG A 132 14.44 -9.60 7.89
CA ARG A 132 15.62 -9.89 8.71
C ARG A 132 15.77 -11.37 9.02
N SER A 133 14.68 -12.08 9.31
CA SER A 133 14.71 -13.52 9.61
C SER A 133 15.28 -14.37 8.47
N LYS A 134 15.27 -13.86 7.23
CA LYS A 134 15.84 -14.55 6.06
C LYS A 134 17.35 -14.47 5.98
N ASN A 135 18.00 -13.58 6.75
CA ASN A 135 19.45 -13.43 6.82
C ASN A 135 20.14 -13.25 5.45
N VAL A 136 19.48 -12.60 4.49
CA VAL A 136 20.05 -12.30 3.16
C VAL A 136 20.47 -10.85 3.02
N CYS A 137 19.85 -9.92 3.77
CA CYS A 137 20.14 -8.49 3.69
C CYS A 137 21.40 -8.14 4.49
N LYS A 138 22.09 -7.07 4.07
CA LYS A 138 23.16 -6.45 4.87
C LYS A 138 22.56 -5.71 6.07
N GLU A 139 21.58 -4.86 5.82
CA GLU A 139 20.88 -4.04 6.83
C GLU A 139 19.42 -3.86 6.44
N VAL A 140 18.53 -3.75 7.45
CA VAL A 140 17.10 -3.50 7.24
C VAL A 140 16.68 -2.35 8.15
N TYR A 141 16.21 -1.27 7.53
CA TYR A 141 15.73 -0.06 8.17
C TYR A 141 14.25 0.15 7.86
N GLN A 142 13.56 0.91 8.71
CA GLN A 142 12.17 1.27 8.49
C GLN A 142 11.87 2.71 8.89
N LEU A 143 11.00 3.38 8.13
CA LEU A 143 10.57 4.75 8.39
C LEU A 143 9.66 4.82 9.62
N LYS A 144 10.13 5.46 10.69
CA LYS A 144 9.37 5.64 11.92
C LYS A 144 8.19 6.58 11.71
N GLY A 145 6.99 6.11 12.07
CA GLY A 145 5.75 6.85 11.85
C GLY A 145 5.23 6.84 10.40
N GLY A 146 5.91 6.10 9.51
CA GLY A 146 5.49 5.90 8.12
C GLY A 146 5.49 7.16 7.25
N ILE A 147 4.90 7.02 6.06
CA ILE A 147 4.78 8.10 5.07
C ILE A 147 4.07 9.32 5.66
N HIS A 148 3.07 9.13 6.53
CA HIS A 148 2.34 10.23 7.16
C HIS A 148 3.29 11.20 7.89
N LYS A 149 4.09 10.68 8.83
CA LYS A 149 5.05 11.49 9.59
C LYS A 149 6.14 12.09 8.69
N TYR A 150 6.54 11.37 7.64
CA TYR A 150 7.48 11.90 6.66
C TYR A 150 6.93 13.10 5.89
N LEU A 151 5.67 13.03 5.44
CA LEU A 151 5.04 14.11 4.68
C LEU A 151 4.72 15.34 5.53
N GLU A 152 4.52 15.19 6.84
CA GLU A 152 4.43 16.33 7.78
C GLU A 152 5.73 17.16 7.80
N GLN A 153 6.89 16.51 7.67
CA GLN A 153 8.20 17.17 7.73
C GLN A 153 8.76 17.53 6.35
N TYR A 154 8.45 16.74 5.34
CA TYR A 154 8.96 16.84 3.97
C TYR A 154 7.82 16.75 2.93
N PRO A 155 6.88 17.72 2.91
CA PRO A 155 5.76 17.72 1.98
C PRO A 155 6.21 17.73 0.51
N ASP A 156 7.28 18.47 0.21
CA ASP A 156 7.92 18.55 -1.11
C ASP A 156 9.09 17.57 -1.28
N GLY A 157 9.15 16.53 -0.43
CA GLY A 157 10.25 15.57 -0.37
C GLY A 157 10.33 14.62 -1.59
N PHE A 158 10.64 13.33 -1.37
CA PHE A 158 10.79 12.35 -2.46
C PHE A 158 9.55 11.49 -2.74
N TYR A 159 8.52 11.57 -1.88
CA TYR A 159 7.24 10.91 -2.12
C TYR A 159 6.45 11.67 -3.19
N ARG A 160 5.87 10.96 -4.14
CA ARG A 160 5.10 11.51 -5.27
C ARG A 160 3.71 10.92 -5.28
N GLY A 161 2.71 11.71 -5.68
CA GLY A 161 1.32 11.29 -5.66
C GLY A 161 0.65 11.45 -4.30
N LYS A 162 -0.45 10.72 -4.12
CA LYS A 162 -1.31 10.80 -2.94
C LYS A 162 -1.00 9.69 -1.94
N LEU A 163 -1.21 9.97 -0.65
CA LEU A 163 -1.11 8.97 0.40
C LEU A 163 -2.46 8.28 0.57
N PHE A 164 -2.55 7.00 0.24
CA PHE A 164 -3.76 6.21 0.47
C PHE A 164 -4.08 6.11 1.98
N VAL A 165 -5.35 6.35 2.33
CA VAL A 165 -5.89 6.24 3.70
C VAL A 165 -7.09 5.30 3.71
N PHE A 166 -7.30 4.60 4.82
CA PHE A 166 -8.29 3.54 4.96
C PHE A 166 -9.62 4.08 5.52
N ASP A 167 -10.15 5.11 4.87
CA ASP A 167 -11.41 5.78 5.20
C ASP A 167 -12.07 6.35 3.93
N GLU A 168 -13.22 7.00 4.06
CA GLU A 168 -14.00 7.47 2.90
C GLU A 168 -13.28 8.50 2.01
N ARG A 169 -12.17 9.10 2.49
CA ARG A 169 -11.35 10.00 1.65
C ARG A 169 -10.58 9.23 0.58
N TYR A 170 -10.30 7.94 0.78
CA TYR A 170 -9.36 7.07 0.05
C TYR A 170 -7.91 7.55 -0.01
N SER A 171 -7.65 8.85 -0.04
CA SER A 171 -6.32 9.41 -0.14
C SER A 171 -6.25 10.84 0.37
N ILE A 172 -5.07 11.24 0.85
CA ILE A 172 -4.74 12.62 1.19
C ILE A 172 -3.57 13.10 0.33
N SER A 173 -3.56 14.39 0.01
CA SER A 173 -2.59 14.98 -0.94
C SER A 173 -1.68 15.93 -0.20
N PHE A 174 -0.37 15.84 -0.47
CA PHE A 174 0.65 16.76 0.05
C PHE A 174 1.38 17.52 -1.06
N ASN A 175 1.24 17.05 -2.31
CA ASN A 175 1.72 17.69 -3.52
C ASN A 175 0.69 17.49 -4.65
N SER A 176 0.95 18.07 -5.81
CA SER A 176 0.07 18.04 -6.99
C SER A 176 0.44 16.95 -8.01
N ASP A 177 1.39 16.07 -7.70
CA ASP A 177 1.83 15.05 -8.65
C ASP A 177 0.74 13.99 -8.86
N ILE A 178 0.47 13.65 -10.11
CA ILE A 178 -0.41 12.54 -10.48
C ILE A 178 0.46 11.46 -11.13
N ILE A 179 0.63 10.33 -10.44
CA ILE A 179 1.51 9.23 -10.87
C ILE A 179 0.75 8.01 -11.39
N SER A 180 -0.55 8.15 -11.59
CA SER A 180 -1.44 7.10 -12.06
C SER A 180 -2.32 7.59 -13.19
N ASP A 181 -2.89 6.63 -13.90
CA ASP A 181 -3.68 6.88 -15.10
C ASP A 181 -5.07 6.27 -14.96
N CYS A 182 -6.02 6.88 -15.64
CA CYS A 182 -7.33 6.32 -15.90
C CYS A 182 -7.16 4.99 -16.61
N ARG A 183 -7.76 3.95 -16.03
CA ARG A 183 -7.69 2.58 -16.57
C ARG A 183 -8.17 2.46 -18.01
N TYR A 184 -9.09 3.32 -18.42
CA TYR A 184 -9.80 3.21 -19.70
C TYR A 184 -9.18 4.04 -20.83
N CYS A 185 -8.73 5.26 -20.54
CA CYS A 185 -8.23 6.19 -21.55
C CYS A 185 -6.76 6.58 -21.38
N GLY A 186 -6.11 6.16 -20.29
CA GLY A 186 -4.71 6.48 -20.01
C GLY A 186 -4.44 7.94 -19.60
N THR A 187 -5.46 8.79 -19.48
CA THR A 187 -5.29 10.15 -18.96
C THR A 187 -4.91 10.11 -17.49
N GLN A 188 -4.00 10.98 -17.04
CA GLN A 188 -3.64 11.11 -15.63
C GLN A 188 -4.86 11.20 -14.72
N TRP A 189 -4.91 10.33 -13.71
CA TRP A 189 -6.03 10.22 -12.78
C TRP A 189 -5.62 9.47 -11.51
N ASP A 190 -5.99 9.98 -10.35
CA ASP A 190 -5.60 9.44 -9.03
C ASP A 190 -6.77 9.33 -8.03
N GLN A 191 -8.00 9.60 -8.48
CA GLN A 191 -9.19 9.49 -7.64
C GLN A 191 -9.79 8.09 -7.77
N TYR A 192 -9.76 7.35 -6.67
CA TYR A 192 -10.43 6.07 -6.58
C TYR A 192 -11.93 6.24 -6.41
N GLN A 193 -12.67 5.32 -7.03
CA GLN A 193 -14.06 5.05 -6.74
C GLN A 193 -14.26 3.54 -6.83
N LEU A 194 -15.24 3.00 -6.12
CA LEU A 194 -15.51 1.57 -6.17
C LEU A 194 -15.97 1.14 -7.58
N CYS A 195 -15.72 -0.13 -7.87
CA CYS A 195 -16.37 -0.85 -8.95
C CYS A 195 -17.90 -0.72 -8.79
N SER A 196 -18.59 -0.53 -9.91
CA SER A 196 -20.05 -0.32 -9.95
C SER A 196 -20.87 -1.57 -9.63
N THR A 197 -20.27 -2.76 -9.67
CA THR A 197 -20.96 -4.03 -9.40
C THR A 197 -20.94 -4.42 -7.93
N ASP A 198 -22.06 -4.90 -7.40
CA ASP A 198 -22.25 -5.21 -5.97
C ASP A 198 -21.38 -6.34 -5.41
N PHE A 199 -20.99 -7.31 -6.24
CA PHE A 199 -20.11 -8.43 -5.84
C PHE A 199 -18.61 -8.09 -5.97
N CYS A 200 -18.25 -6.82 -6.20
CA CYS A 200 -16.87 -6.39 -6.39
C CYS A 200 -16.57 -5.10 -5.61
N TYR A 201 -15.54 -5.16 -4.76
CA TYR A 201 -15.12 -4.03 -3.94
C TYR A 201 -13.76 -3.47 -4.40
N GLN A 202 -13.42 -3.70 -5.67
CA GLN A 202 -12.18 -3.17 -6.23
C GLN A 202 -12.26 -1.65 -6.41
N LEU A 203 -11.16 -0.98 -6.07
CA LEU A 203 -10.97 0.43 -6.35
C LEU A 203 -10.62 0.63 -7.82
N VAL A 204 -11.24 1.61 -8.46
CA VAL A 204 -11.14 1.89 -9.88
C VAL A 204 -10.73 3.34 -10.11
N LEU A 205 -9.59 3.52 -10.79
CA LEU A 205 -9.18 4.78 -11.37
C LEU A 205 -9.89 4.95 -12.73
N SER A 206 -11.02 5.64 -12.72
CA SER A 206 -11.76 5.99 -13.94
C SER A 206 -12.10 7.47 -13.89
N CYS A 207 -11.57 8.22 -14.86
CA CYS A 207 -11.78 9.67 -14.95
C CYS A 207 -13.25 10.02 -15.22
N THR A 208 -13.62 11.25 -14.91
CA THR A 208 -14.98 11.76 -15.08
C THR A 208 -15.55 11.47 -16.47
N SER A 209 -14.78 11.71 -17.53
CA SER A 209 -15.22 11.45 -18.91
C SER A 209 -15.50 9.96 -19.18
N CYS A 210 -14.67 9.05 -18.66
CA CYS A 210 -14.89 7.61 -18.82
C CYS A 210 -16.10 7.13 -18.01
N ARG A 211 -16.26 7.63 -16.78
CA ARG A 211 -17.44 7.30 -15.95
C ARG A 211 -18.74 7.77 -16.57
N GLN A 212 -18.76 8.96 -17.18
CA GLN A 212 -19.91 9.46 -17.95
C GLN A 212 -20.28 8.57 -19.14
N LYS A 213 -19.31 7.83 -19.70
CA LYS A 213 -19.52 6.82 -20.76
C LYS A 213 -19.90 5.44 -20.22
N GLY A 214 -20.17 5.32 -18.91
CA GLY A 214 -20.51 4.05 -18.25
C GLY A 214 -19.33 3.17 -17.87
N LEU A 215 -18.09 3.60 -18.13
CA LEU A 215 -16.86 2.85 -17.84
C LEU A 215 -16.51 2.97 -16.35
N THR A 216 -17.16 2.16 -15.53
CA THR A 216 -17.18 2.28 -14.06
C THR A 216 -16.68 1.03 -13.34
N ALA A 217 -16.48 -0.07 -14.07
CA ALA A 217 -16.07 -1.34 -13.52
C ALA A 217 -14.53 -1.47 -13.40
N CYS A 218 -14.07 -2.50 -12.69
CA CYS A 218 -12.64 -2.83 -12.61
C CYS A 218 -12.18 -3.84 -13.67
N CYS A 219 -13.07 -4.63 -14.26
CA CYS A 219 -12.75 -5.68 -15.25
C CYS A 219 -13.87 -5.77 -16.30
N PRO A 220 -13.62 -6.32 -17.51
CA PRO A 220 -14.68 -6.58 -18.50
C PRO A 220 -15.83 -7.43 -17.95
N VAL A 221 -15.53 -8.43 -17.11
CA VAL A 221 -16.55 -9.23 -16.41
C VAL A 221 -17.47 -8.37 -15.54
N CYS A 222 -16.91 -7.44 -14.78
CA CYS A 222 -17.71 -6.49 -14.01
C CYS A 222 -18.44 -5.48 -14.90
N GLN A 223 -17.85 -5.07 -16.03
CA GLN A 223 -18.49 -4.12 -16.95
C GLN A 223 -19.71 -4.72 -17.65
N GLY A 224 -19.70 -6.03 -17.91
CA GLY A 224 -20.77 -6.75 -18.61
C GLY A 224 -21.89 -7.28 -17.71
N LYS A 225 -21.68 -7.39 -16.39
CA LYS A 225 -22.75 -7.74 -15.45
C LYS A 225 -23.60 -6.49 -15.21
N GLU A 226 -24.92 -6.61 -15.41
CA GLU A 226 -25.86 -5.47 -15.29
C GLU A 226 -25.67 -4.71 -13.97
N GLN A 227 -25.90 -3.40 -14.04
CA GLN A 227 -25.90 -2.50 -12.88
C GLN A 227 -27.10 -2.85 -11.99
N ILE A 228 -26.97 -3.90 -11.17
CA ILE A 228 -27.88 -4.08 -10.04
C ILE A 228 -27.54 -2.95 -9.06
N PRO A 229 -28.49 -2.05 -8.74
CA PRO A 229 -28.24 -1.00 -7.78
C PRO A 229 -27.88 -1.62 -6.43
N ARG A 230 -26.86 -1.08 -5.75
CA ARG A 230 -26.44 -1.48 -4.41
C ARG A 230 -27.63 -1.63 -3.48
N GLY A 231 -28.09 -2.86 -3.29
CA GLY A 231 -28.99 -3.21 -2.21
C GLY A 231 -28.23 -3.13 -0.88
N SER A 232 -28.92 -2.68 0.17
CA SER A 232 -28.39 -2.71 1.53
C SER A 232 -27.82 -4.10 1.84
N PRO A 233 -26.61 -4.23 2.40
CA PRO A 233 -26.05 -5.54 2.71
C PRO A 233 -26.97 -6.26 3.69
N SER A 234 -27.60 -7.35 3.25
CA SER A 234 -28.29 -8.25 4.16
C SER A 234 -27.25 -8.87 5.09
N SER A 235 -27.54 -8.81 6.39
CA SER A 235 -26.64 -9.22 7.46
C SER A 235 -26.25 -10.70 7.33
N GLY A 236 -24.95 -10.96 7.15
CA GLY A 236 -24.35 -12.24 7.55
C GLY A 236 -23.74 -13.13 6.47
N SER A 237 -23.77 -12.77 5.18
CA SER A 237 -23.06 -13.57 4.16
C SER A 237 -21.75 -12.91 3.73
N VAL A 238 -20.63 -13.63 3.87
CA VAL A 238 -19.32 -13.20 3.35
C VAL A 238 -19.36 -13.34 1.83
N HIS A 239 -19.80 -12.29 1.13
CA HIS A 239 -19.73 -12.26 -0.33
C HIS A 239 -18.27 -12.35 -0.77
N LYS A 240 -17.89 -13.47 -1.39
CA LYS A 240 -16.59 -13.63 -2.03
C LYS A 240 -16.63 -12.85 -3.33
N GLU A 241 -15.66 -11.97 -3.55
CA GLU A 241 -15.61 -11.21 -4.79
C GLU A 241 -15.47 -12.13 -6.01
N GLU A 242 -16.31 -11.90 -7.02
CA GLU A 242 -16.34 -12.66 -8.27
C GLU A 242 -16.01 -11.75 -9.47
N CYS A 243 -14.81 -11.17 -9.49
CA CYS A 243 -14.27 -10.45 -10.65
C CYS A 243 -13.00 -11.10 -11.15
N GLU A 244 -12.81 -11.04 -12.47
CA GLU A 244 -11.58 -11.42 -13.15
C GLU A 244 -10.32 -10.86 -12.49
N CYS A 245 -10.31 -9.59 -12.06
CA CYS A 245 -9.19 -8.97 -11.33
C CYS A 245 -8.73 -9.78 -10.10
N THR A 246 -9.64 -10.51 -9.46
CA THR A 246 -9.31 -11.35 -8.29
C THR A 246 -8.88 -12.76 -8.70
N HIS A 247 -9.36 -13.27 -9.83
CA HIS A 247 -9.03 -14.61 -10.35
C HIS A 247 -7.72 -14.62 -11.14
N SER A 248 -7.48 -13.62 -11.99
CA SER A 248 -6.35 -13.57 -12.92
C SER A 248 -5.10 -12.95 -12.30
N ARG A 249 -5.25 -12.15 -11.24
CA ARG A 249 -4.11 -11.50 -10.61
C ARG A 249 -3.26 -12.54 -9.86
N PRO A 250 -1.98 -12.69 -10.19
CA PRO A 250 -1.12 -13.63 -9.50
C PRO A 250 -1.07 -13.25 -8.03
N ARG A 251 -1.26 -14.23 -7.14
CA ARG A 251 -1.16 -14.01 -5.68
C ARG A 251 0.18 -13.38 -5.31
N ILE A 252 1.24 -13.76 -6.03
CA ILE A 252 2.60 -13.23 -5.86
C ILE A 252 3.12 -12.79 -7.23
N PRO A 253 3.37 -11.49 -7.44
CA PRO A 253 3.94 -10.97 -8.68
C PRO A 253 5.34 -11.53 -8.92
N LYS A 254 5.69 -11.78 -10.20
CA LYS A 254 7.10 -11.98 -10.59
C LYS A 254 7.78 -10.61 -10.52
N GLY A 255 8.95 -10.53 -9.87
CA GLY A 255 9.62 -9.26 -9.58
C GLY A 255 9.73 -8.34 -10.80
N THR A 256 9.22 -7.13 -10.69
CA THR A 256 9.56 -6.00 -11.56
C THR A 256 10.40 -5.06 -10.73
N LEU A 257 11.69 -4.98 -11.08
CA LEU A 257 12.55 -3.84 -10.78
C LEU A 257 12.18 -2.70 -11.73
#